data_AF-A0A535IZP8-F1
#
_entry.id   AF-A0A535IZP8-F1
#
_cell.length_a   1.000
_cell.length_b   1.000
_cell.length_c   1.000
_cell.angle_alpha   90.00
_cell.angle_beta   90.00
_cell.angle_gamma   90.00
#
_symmetry.space_group_name_H-M   'P 1'
#
loop_
_entity.id
_entity.type
_entity.pdbx_description
1 polymer ?
#
loop_
_entity_poly.entity_id
_entity_poly.type
_entity_poly.pdbx_seq_one_letter_code
_entity_poly.pdbx_strand_id
1 'polypeptide(L)' 'MADRTTTTVSAALAGTIDIGGDMPVNRFGFGAMRLTGQGIWGEPADRE' A
#
# COMPACT_ATOMS: atom_id res chain seq x y z
N MET A 1 19.05 0.83 -24.60
CA MET A 1 17.74 0.21 -24.28
C MET A 1 18.04 -0.97 -23.38
N ALA A 2 18.03 -0.78 -22.06
CA ALA A 2 18.38 -1.84 -21.12
C ALA A 2 17.16 -2.73 -20.86
N ASP A 3 17.35 -4.04 -21.01
CA ASP A 3 16.40 -5.09 -20.67
C ASP A 3 15.98 -4.99 -19.20
N ARG A 4 14.70 -4.77 -18.93
CA ARG A 4 14.14 -4.79 -17.57
C ARG A 4 13.69 -6.22 -17.28
N THR A 5 14.55 -6.99 -16.62
CA THR A 5 14.16 -8.25 -15.99
C THR A 5 12.98 -7.97 -15.05
N THR A 6 11.80 -8.52 -15.36
CA THR A 6 10.58 -8.28 -14.59
C THR A 6 10.58 -9.16 -13.35
N THR A 7 11.17 -8.66 -12.27
CA THR A 7 11.09 -9.33 -10.97
C THR A 7 9.68 -9.12 -10.39
N THR A 8 8.92 -10.20 -10.23
CA THR A 8 7.61 -10.15 -9.60
C THR A 8 7.77 -9.78 -8.12
N VAL A 9 7.27 -8.61 -7.74
CA VAL A 9 7.29 -8.16 -6.35
C VAL A 9 6.19 -8.90 -5.59
N SER A 10 6.57 -9.68 -4.57
CA SER A 10 5.65 -10.44 -3.72
C SER A 10 5.85 -10.09 -2.25
N ALA A 11 4.75 -9.89 -1.52
CA ALA A 11 4.77 -9.67 -0.08
C ALA A 11 5.31 -10.88 0.70
N ALA A 12 5.30 -12.09 0.09
CA ALA A 12 5.81 -13.31 0.72
C ALA A 12 7.31 -13.23 1.08
N LEU A 13 8.08 -12.36 0.41
CA LEU A 13 9.51 -12.16 0.69
C LEU A 13 9.75 -11.38 2.00
N ALA A 14 8.72 -10.73 2.55
CA ALA A 14 8.83 -9.88 3.74
C ALA A 14 8.64 -10.64 5.08
N GLY A 15 8.42 -11.95 5.01
CA GLY A 15 8.11 -12.80 6.16
C GLY A 15 6.67 -12.67 6.64
N THR A 16 6.30 -13.45 7.66
CA THR A 16 4.94 -13.48 8.22
C THR A 16 4.90 -13.01 9.66
N ILE A 17 3.78 -12.42 10.06
CA ILE A 17 3.42 -12.12 11.45
C ILE A 17 2.05 -12.71 11.76
N ASP A 18 1.83 -13.14 12.99
CA ASP A 18 0.51 -13.59 13.43
C ASP A 18 -0.33 -12.40 13.88
N ILE A 19 -1.49 -12.23 13.25
CA ILE A 19 -2.54 -11.35 13.73
C ILE A 19 -3.46 -12.20 14.62
N GLY A 20 -3.59 -11.83 15.90
CA GLY A 20 -4.47 -12.56 16.83
C GLY A 20 -3.90 -13.88 17.38
N GLY A 21 -2.69 -14.26 16.98
CA GLY A 21 -1.99 -15.46 17.46
C GLY A 21 -2.21 -16.72 16.63
N ASP A 22 -3.10 -16.69 15.63
CA ASP A 22 -3.46 -17.84 14.80
C ASP A 22 -3.66 -17.50 13.31
N MET A 23 -3.64 -16.22 12.91
CA MET A 23 -3.74 -15.81 11.51
C MET A 23 -2.40 -15.26 10.99
N PRO A 24 -1.58 -16.09 10.32
CA PRO A 24 -0.33 -15.63 9.72
C PRO A 24 -0.61 -14.79 8.48
N VAL A 25 -0.08 -13.57 8.44
CA VAL A 25 -0.15 -12.68 7.28
C VAL A 25 1.25 -12.28 6.85
N ASN A 26 1.44 -12.05 5.55
CA ASN A 26 2.68 -11.48 5.06
C ASN A 26 2.83 -10.06 5.60
N ARG A 27 4.00 -9.75 6.15
CA ARG A 27 4.31 -8.40 6.62
C ARG A 27 4.36 -7.45 5.44
N PHE A 28 3.45 -6.49 5.40
CA PHE A 28 3.42 -5.48 4.35
C PHE A 28 3.28 -4.08 4.96
N GLY A 29 4.08 -3.13 4.47
CA GLY A 29 4.02 -1.74 4.88
C GLY A 29 3.67 -0.87 3.69
N PHE A 30 2.58 -0.10 3.80
CA PHE A 30 2.19 0.89 2.80
C PHE A 30 1.78 2.18 3.50
N GLY A 31 2.67 3.18 3.49
CA GLY A 31 2.42 4.48 4.09
C GLY A 31 1.79 5.42 3.06
N ALA A 32 0.63 6.00 3.39
CA ALA A 32 0.02 7.05 2.59
C ALA A 32 -0.80 8.02 3.43
N MET A 33 -0.66 9.32 3.18
CA MET A 33 -1.64 10.33 3.55
C MET A 33 -2.49 10.65 2.32
N ARG A 34 -3.82 10.71 2.49
CA ARG A 34 -4.77 11.14 1.43
C ARG A 34 -4.73 10.25 0.17
N LEU A 35 -4.84 8.93 0.36
CA LEU A 35 -4.60 7.92 -0.66
C LEU A 35 -5.40 8.07 -1.97
N THR A 36 -6.60 8.67 -1.95
CA THR A 36 -7.34 9.36 -3.06
C THR A 36 -8.84 9.40 -2.73
N GLY A 37 -9.62 10.25 -3.42
CA GLY A 37 -11.08 10.36 -3.29
C GLY A 37 -11.59 11.75 -3.64
N GLN A 38 -12.85 11.88 -4.05
CA GLN A 38 -13.48 13.20 -4.20
C GLN A 38 -13.35 13.98 -2.88
N GLY A 39 -12.92 15.25 -2.94
CA GLY A 39 -12.65 16.08 -1.76
C GLY A 39 -11.32 15.80 -1.04
N ILE A 40 -10.56 14.77 -1.44
CA ILE A 40 -9.16 14.58 -1.00
C ILE A 40 -8.19 15.35 -1.92
N TRP A 41 -8.58 15.55 -3.18
CA TRP A 41 -7.86 16.33 -4.19
C TRP A 41 -8.74 17.47 -4.72
N GLY A 42 -8.14 18.66 -4.86
CA GLY A 42 -8.84 19.88 -5.28
C GLY A 42 -9.15 20.81 -4.11
N GLU A 43 -9.71 21.97 -4.42
CA GLU A 43 -10.16 22.92 -3.40
C GLU A 43 -11.42 22.39 -2.69
N PRO A 44 -11.67 22.78 -1.42
CA PRO A 44 -12.87 22.39 -0.70
C PRO A 44 -14.12 22.75 -1.51
N ALA A 45 -15.08 21.83 -1.55
CA ALA A 45 -16.32 22.02 -2.32
C ALA A 45 -17.16 23.20 -1.79
N ASP A 46 -16.99 23.55 -0.52
CA ASP A 46 -17.54 24.74 0.11
C ASP A 46 -16.39 25.62 0.60
N ARG A 47 -16.44 26.92 0.31
CA ARG A 47 -15.39 27.89 0.66
C ARG A 47 -15.85 28.99 1.60
N GLU A 48 -17.13 29.02 1.97
CA GLU A 48 -17.66 30.01 2.92
C GLU A 48 -17.62 29.51 4.37
#